data_AF-A0A6J2WRH9-F1
#
_entry.id   AF-A0A6J2WRH9-F1
#
_cell.length_a   1.000
_cell.length_b   1.000
_cell.length_c   1.000
_cell.angle_alpha   90.00
_cell.angle_beta   90.00
_cell.angle_gamma   90.00
#
_symmetry.space_group_name_H-M   'P 1'
#
loop_
_entity.id
_entity.type
_entity.pdbx_description
1 polymer ?
#
loop_
_entity_poly.entity_id
_entity_poly.type
_entity_poly.pdbx_seq_one_letter_code
_entity_poly.pdbx_strand_id
1 'polypeptide(L)'
;MAKARVAPLKSPTIPRMELTAATIATKMDRLLRKELELELHNLSSDSTRFKTFVANRISAILEHSQTSQWRYVHSTLNPADHVSRGQTVEAFLKYESWLSGPGFLLCAQDQWPKNPDPGMLDIDDPEVKRVTQVHFIQAQEPKNATDKLMTHYSSWTKLKRAVAWFLKLKDLLKELKAKRKERNTLNEESGMSQFKKTFKGTHLTCEDLTKAETEIVKYCQKQRFIKDLVMLKEHQRVKKSSSLYKLNPVLQDGVMRVGGRLSRTAMPDDSKQQAILPRVSHITRLVLGHIHDVTPQAGRNHMLAQVRQRFWIPGANGATRRFLSKCVTCKKLQ
;
A
#
# COMPACT_ATOMS: atom_id res chain seq x y z
N MET A 1 28.13 -8.63 30.91
CA MET A 1 26.83 -8.10 30.43
C MET A 1 25.67 -9.01 30.85
N ALA A 2 25.38 -9.14 32.14
CA ALA A 2 24.17 -9.82 32.61
C ALA A 2 23.42 -8.86 33.54
N LYS A 3 22.40 -8.20 33.02
CA LYS A 3 21.36 -7.56 33.84
C LYS A 3 20.15 -8.47 33.75
N ALA A 4 19.77 -9.09 34.87
CA ALA A 4 18.49 -9.78 34.99
C ALA A 4 17.39 -8.75 34.67
N ARG A 5 16.71 -8.93 33.53
CA ARG A 5 15.57 -8.09 33.16
C ARG A 5 14.32 -8.72 33.76
N VAL A 6 13.46 -7.87 34.33
CA VAL A 6 12.13 -8.27 34.82
C VAL A 6 11.36 -8.96 33.70
N ALA A 7 10.62 -10.03 34.05
CA ALA A 7 9.88 -10.85 33.10
C ALA A 7 8.94 -9.97 32.23
N PRO A 8 9.05 -10.02 30.89
CA PRO A 8 8.22 -9.20 30.01
C PRO A 8 6.74 -9.59 30.10
N LEU A 9 5.85 -8.58 30.06
CA LEU A 9 4.37 -8.74 30.08
C LEU A 9 3.81 -9.64 28.97
N LYS A 10 4.58 -9.84 27.90
CA LYS A 10 4.36 -10.88 26.90
C LYS A 10 5.57 -11.79 26.92
N SER A 11 5.45 -12.96 27.54
CA SER A 11 6.54 -13.93 27.59
C SER A 11 6.86 -14.37 26.16
N PRO A 12 8.07 -14.06 25.63
CA PRO A 12 8.51 -14.66 24.39
C PRO A 12 8.56 -16.17 24.54
N THR A 13 8.29 -16.91 23.47
CA THR A 13 8.47 -18.36 23.46
C THR A 13 9.96 -18.70 23.66
N ILE A 14 10.25 -19.88 24.20
CA ILE A 14 11.62 -20.36 24.41
C ILE A 14 12.48 -20.23 23.12
N PRO A 15 12.00 -20.63 21.93
CA PRO A 15 12.76 -20.43 20.67
C PRO A 15 13.08 -18.97 20.36
N ARG A 16 12.20 -18.03 20.69
CA ARG A 16 12.46 -16.59 20.51
C ARG A 16 13.49 -16.05 21.49
N MET A 17 13.53 -16.59 22.72
CA MET A 17 14.56 -16.25 23.70
C MET A 17 15.93 -16.77 23.26
N GLU A 18 15.99 -18.03 22.82
CA GLU A 18 17.21 -18.65 22.29
C GLU A 18 17.74 -17.90 21.05
N LEU A 19 16.88 -17.57 20.08
CA LEU A 19 17.27 -16.75 18.92
C LEU A 19 17.78 -15.36 19.32
N THR A 20 17.23 -14.78 20.38
CA THR A 20 17.71 -13.48 20.89
C THR A 20 19.09 -13.62 21.52
N ALA A 21 19.33 -14.67 22.30
CA ALA A 21 20.64 -14.99 22.85
C ALA A 21 21.68 -15.23 21.75
N ALA A 22 21.33 -16.03 20.73
CA ALA A 22 22.16 -16.30 19.56
C ALA A 22 22.53 -15.02 18.79
N THR A 23 21.56 -14.11 18.60
CA THR A 23 21.82 -12.81 17.95
C THR A 23 22.78 -11.93 18.75
N ILE A 24 22.75 -12.01 20.09
CA ILE A 24 23.69 -11.28 20.94
C ILE A 24 25.08 -11.92 20.85
N ALA A 25 25.15 -13.25 20.88
CA ALA A 25 26.40 -14.00 20.76
C ALA A 25 27.15 -13.67 19.45
N THR A 26 26.46 -13.67 18.30
CA THR A 26 27.10 -13.30 17.01
C THR A 26 27.59 -11.87 16.98
N LYS A 27 26.85 -10.94 17.58
CA LYS A 27 27.29 -9.53 17.69
C LYS A 27 28.53 -9.39 18.55
N MET A 28 28.62 -10.13 19.66
CA MET A 28 29.79 -10.14 20.53
C MET A 28 31.00 -10.79 19.85
N ASP A 29 30.81 -11.94 19.19
CA ASP A 29 31.87 -12.61 18.42
C ASP A 29 32.44 -11.68 17.33
N ARG A 30 31.57 -11.00 16.56
CA ARG A 30 32.00 -10.00 15.57
C ARG A 30 32.79 -8.85 16.18
N LEU A 31 32.35 -8.33 17.32
CA LEU A 31 33.08 -7.27 18.03
C LEU A 31 34.46 -7.78 18.45
N LEU A 32 34.54 -8.95 19.08
CA LEU A 32 35.81 -9.53 19.54
C LEU A 32 36.76 -9.81 18.38
N ARG A 33 36.29 -10.42 17.30
CA ARG A 33 37.12 -10.68 16.10
C ARG A 33 37.67 -9.41 15.49
N LYS A 34 36.88 -8.33 15.48
CA LYS A 34 37.31 -7.02 15.00
C LYS A 34 38.42 -6.44 15.88
N GLU A 35 38.25 -6.48 17.21
CA GLU A 35 39.25 -5.96 18.15
C GLU A 35 40.50 -6.85 18.24
N LEU A 36 40.38 -8.14 17.89
CA LEU A 36 41.48 -9.13 17.88
C LEU A 36 42.10 -9.35 16.49
N GLU A 37 41.75 -8.51 15.50
CA GLU A 37 42.27 -8.55 14.12
C GLU A 37 42.12 -9.92 13.40
N LEU A 38 41.08 -10.68 13.73
CA LEU A 38 40.79 -11.96 13.09
C LEU A 38 39.93 -11.76 11.83
N GLU A 39 40.36 -12.34 10.70
CA GLU A 39 39.64 -12.21 9.42
C GLU A 39 38.20 -12.75 9.48
N LEU A 40 37.27 -11.98 8.91
CA LEU A 40 35.85 -12.32 8.83
C LEU A 40 35.48 -12.73 7.40
N HIS A 41 34.95 -13.94 7.23
CA HIS A 41 34.33 -14.38 5.97
C HIS A 41 32.81 -14.14 6.01
N ASN A 42 32.28 -13.38 5.04
CA ASN A 42 30.85 -13.09 4.90
C ASN A 42 30.19 -14.05 3.91
N LEU A 43 29.01 -14.59 4.25
CA LEU A 43 28.12 -15.28 3.31
C LEU A 43 26.65 -14.94 3.57
N SER A 44 25.87 -14.88 2.49
CA SER A 44 24.46 -14.48 2.45
C SER A 44 23.50 -15.60 2.88
N SER A 45 22.33 -15.25 3.42
CA SER A 45 21.29 -16.21 3.80
C SER A 45 19.90 -15.88 3.24
N ASP A 46 19.16 -16.95 2.93
CA ASP A 46 17.83 -16.90 2.31
C ASP A 46 16.74 -16.99 3.40
N SER A 47 16.21 -15.84 3.85
CA SER A 47 15.40 -15.71 5.08
C SER A 47 13.88 -15.73 4.87
N THR A 48 13.39 -16.20 3.73
CA THR A 48 12.01 -15.89 3.30
C THR A 48 10.90 -16.70 3.99
N ARG A 49 11.23 -17.73 4.80
CA ARG A 49 10.27 -18.75 5.27
C ARG A 49 9.61 -18.50 6.64
N PHE A 50 10.16 -17.63 7.48
CA PHE A 50 9.68 -17.42 8.86
C PHE A 50 8.94 -16.09 9.06
N LYS A 51 8.15 -15.98 10.14
CA LYS A 51 7.54 -14.71 10.59
C LYS A 51 8.61 -13.65 10.87
N THR A 52 8.25 -12.37 10.71
CA THR A 52 9.19 -11.23 10.69
C THR A 52 10.15 -11.18 11.88
N PHE A 53 9.70 -11.56 13.08
CA PHE A 53 10.59 -11.61 14.25
C PHE A 53 11.72 -12.62 14.03
N VAL A 54 11.39 -13.88 13.79
CA VAL A 54 12.32 -14.99 13.59
C VAL A 54 13.20 -14.76 12.35
N ALA A 55 12.59 -14.37 11.22
CA ALA A 55 13.32 -14.10 9.98
C ALA A 55 14.42 -13.04 10.17
N ASN A 56 14.10 -11.92 10.82
CA ASN A 56 15.08 -10.85 11.03
C ASN A 56 16.25 -11.28 11.94
N ARG A 57 16.00 -12.15 12.94
CA ARG A 57 17.08 -12.62 13.85
C ARG A 57 17.94 -13.68 13.18
N ILE A 58 17.34 -14.59 12.41
CA ILE A 58 18.07 -15.55 11.58
C ILE A 58 18.95 -14.80 10.58
N SER A 59 18.42 -13.78 9.89
CA SER A 59 19.23 -12.94 9.00
C SER A 59 20.41 -12.28 9.74
N ALA A 60 20.17 -11.68 10.90
CA ALA A 60 21.24 -11.04 11.67
C ALA A 60 22.30 -12.03 12.20
N ILE A 61 21.91 -13.28 12.48
CA ILE A 61 22.84 -14.35 12.87
C ILE A 61 23.68 -14.77 11.66
N LEU A 62 23.03 -15.04 10.53
CA LEU A 62 23.69 -15.57 9.33
C LEU A 62 24.46 -14.52 8.54
N GLU A 63 24.21 -13.23 8.76
CA GLU A 63 25.02 -12.12 8.23
C GLU A 63 26.48 -12.21 8.70
N HIS A 64 26.73 -12.82 9.85
CA HIS A 64 28.04 -12.87 10.51
C HIS A 64 28.43 -14.25 11.04
N SER A 65 27.68 -15.30 10.69
CA SER A 65 28.01 -16.69 11.05
C SER A 65 27.47 -17.67 10.02
N GLN A 66 28.03 -18.87 9.97
CA GLN A 66 27.59 -19.95 9.11
C GLN A 66 26.77 -20.96 9.92
N THR A 67 25.79 -21.60 9.28
CA THR A 67 24.99 -22.67 9.91
C THR A 67 25.84 -23.81 10.46
N SER A 68 26.95 -24.13 9.80
CA SER A 68 27.94 -25.14 10.22
C SER A 68 28.61 -24.84 11.56
N GLN A 69 28.66 -23.57 11.98
CA GLN A 69 29.27 -23.14 13.25
C GLN A 69 28.34 -23.37 14.45
N TRP A 70 27.04 -23.58 14.21
CA TRP A 70 26.06 -23.76 15.27
C TRP A 70 25.86 -25.23 15.61
N ARG A 71 25.94 -25.56 16.90
CA ARG A 71 25.64 -26.88 17.42
C ARG A 71 24.65 -26.84 18.56
N TYR A 72 23.82 -27.87 18.64
CA TYR A 72 22.90 -28.05 19.75
C TYR A 72 23.67 -28.57 20.97
N VAL A 73 23.54 -27.86 22.10
CA VAL A 73 24.04 -28.33 23.39
C VAL A 73 22.86 -28.80 24.21
N HIS A 74 22.88 -30.08 24.57
CA HIS A 74 21.82 -30.68 25.39
C HIS A 74 21.72 -29.97 26.74
N SER A 75 20.50 -29.82 27.29
CA SER A 75 20.26 -29.08 28.55
C SER A 75 21.12 -29.55 29.72
N THR A 76 21.47 -30.84 29.78
CA THR A 76 22.35 -31.41 30.82
C THR A 76 23.81 -30.94 30.72
N LEU A 77 24.22 -30.44 29.56
CA LEU A 77 25.57 -29.98 29.26
C LEU A 77 25.65 -28.46 29.06
N ASN A 78 24.52 -27.74 29.16
CA ASN A 78 24.45 -26.30 28.96
C ASN A 78 24.61 -25.56 30.30
N PRO A 79 25.75 -24.91 30.57
CA PRO A 79 25.96 -24.25 31.85
C PRO A 79 24.98 -23.08 32.09
N ALA A 80 24.48 -22.47 31.02
CA ALA A 80 23.48 -21.39 31.10
C ALA A 80 22.14 -21.84 31.73
N ASP A 81 21.83 -23.14 31.70
CA ASP A 81 20.62 -23.69 32.29
C ASP A 81 20.65 -23.66 33.83
N HIS A 82 21.83 -23.73 34.46
CA HIS A 82 21.96 -23.64 35.92
C HIS A 82 21.42 -22.32 36.47
N VAL A 83 21.65 -21.22 35.74
CA VAL A 83 21.18 -19.88 36.14
C VAL A 83 19.76 -19.61 35.65
N SER A 84 19.38 -20.08 34.46
CA SER A 84 18.04 -19.81 33.92
C SER A 84 16.91 -20.59 34.60
N ARG A 85 17.20 -21.79 35.12
CA ARG A 85 16.22 -22.65 35.81
C ARG A 85 16.19 -22.44 37.33
N GLY A 86 17.19 -21.76 37.88
CA GLY A 86 17.38 -21.58 39.32
C GLY A 86 18.02 -22.80 39.98
N GLN A 87 18.98 -22.57 40.86
CA GLN A 87 19.71 -23.61 41.59
C GLN A 87 20.10 -23.10 42.98
N THR A 88 20.23 -24.01 43.95
CA THR A 88 20.74 -23.67 45.29
C THR A 88 22.24 -23.38 45.24
N VAL A 89 22.75 -22.60 46.19
CA VAL A 89 24.17 -22.24 46.26
C VAL A 89 25.04 -23.48 46.45
N GLU A 90 24.62 -24.43 47.29
CA GLU A 90 25.36 -25.67 47.54
C GLU A 90 25.43 -26.55 46.29
N ALA A 91 24.38 -26.56 45.47
CA ALA A 91 24.41 -27.29 44.20
C ALA A 91 25.25 -26.54 43.16
N PHE A 92 25.14 -25.21 43.08
CA PHE A 92 25.93 -24.39 42.15
C PHE A 92 27.45 -24.56 42.37
N LEU A 93 27.90 -24.57 43.63
CA LEU A 93 29.32 -24.75 43.99
C LEU A 93 29.89 -26.12 43.59
N LYS A 94 29.04 -27.13 43.34
CA LYS A 94 29.46 -28.48 42.92
C LYS A 94 29.69 -28.59 41.41
N TYR A 95 29.23 -27.62 40.61
CA TYR A 95 29.34 -27.66 39.15
C TYR A 95 30.45 -26.72 38.66
N GLU A 96 31.63 -27.28 38.39
CA GLU A 96 32.78 -26.53 37.84
C GLU A 96 32.55 -26.02 36.41
N SER A 97 31.59 -26.64 35.69
CA SER A 97 31.26 -26.36 34.28
C SER A 97 30.78 -24.93 34.00
N TRP A 98 30.33 -24.19 35.02
CA TRP A 98 29.96 -22.77 34.86
C TRP A 98 31.18 -21.90 34.51
N LEU A 99 32.34 -22.18 35.13
CA LEU A 99 33.57 -21.41 34.93
C LEU A 99 34.46 -22.05 33.86
N SER A 100 34.56 -23.38 33.85
CA SER A 100 35.41 -24.10 32.88
C SER A 100 34.74 -24.33 31.53
N GLY A 101 33.43 -24.10 31.44
CA GLY A 101 32.62 -24.50 30.30
C GLY A 101 32.34 -26.02 30.26
N PRO A 102 31.56 -26.48 29.27
CA PRO A 102 31.28 -27.90 29.06
C PRO A 102 32.57 -28.68 28.76
N GLY A 103 32.78 -29.82 29.43
CA GLY A 103 34.00 -30.62 29.27
C GLY A 103 34.27 -31.07 27.84
N PHE A 104 33.23 -31.27 27.02
CA PHE A 104 33.40 -31.67 25.61
C PHE A 104 34.12 -30.60 24.77
N LEU A 105 34.10 -29.32 25.16
CA LEU A 105 34.83 -28.25 24.45
C LEU A 105 36.35 -28.37 24.59
N LEU A 106 36.83 -29.11 25.61
CA LEU A 106 38.25 -29.41 25.81
C LEU A 106 38.71 -30.62 24.97
N CYS A 107 37.76 -31.38 24.43
CA CYS A 107 38.04 -32.53 23.56
C CYS A 107 38.14 -32.08 22.10
N ALA A 108 38.74 -32.95 21.28
CA ALA A 108 38.76 -32.76 19.83
C ALA A 108 37.33 -32.73 19.24
N GLN A 109 37.15 -31.99 18.13
CA GLN A 109 35.83 -31.66 17.57
C GLN A 109 35.02 -32.89 17.12
N ASP A 110 35.70 -33.99 16.78
CA ASP A 110 35.12 -35.28 16.46
C ASP A 110 34.44 -35.97 17.66
N GLN A 111 34.84 -35.61 18.87
CA GLN A 111 34.27 -36.10 20.13
C GLN A 111 33.11 -35.23 20.64
N TRP A 112 32.75 -34.17 19.91
CA TRP A 112 31.66 -33.29 20.32
C TRP A 112 30.29 -33.95 20.11
N PRO A 113 29.26 -33.57 20.89
CA PRO A 113 27.90 -34.06 20.69
C PRO A 113 27.41 -33.85 19.26
N LYS A 114 26.79 -34.88 18.68
CA LYS A 114 26.18 -34.79 17.36
C LYS A 114 24.93 -33.93 17.40
N ASN A 115 24.71 -33.14 16.35
CA ASN A 115 23.47 -32.38 16.21
C ASN A 115 22.29 -33.34 16.04
N PRO A 116 21.14 -33.05 16.68
CA PRO A 116 19.91 -33.79 16.42
C PRO A 116 19.51 -33.64 14.95
N ASP A 117 18.84 -34.65 14.40
CA ASP A 117 18.25 -34.57 13.07
C ASP A 117 17.23 -33.42 13.03
N PRO A 118 17.38 -32.41 12.15
CA PRO A 118 16.45 -31.28 12.08
C PRO A 118 15.01 -31.69 11.72
N GLY A 119 14.78 -32.91 11.24
CA GLY A 119 13.45 -33.42 10.92
C GLY A 119 12.72 -32.61 9.82
N MET A 120 11.47 -32.97 9.55
CA MET A 120 10.59 -32.15 8.71
C MET A 120 9.93 -31.05 9.55
N LEU A 121 9.94 -29.82 9.06
CA LEU A 121 9.27 -28.68 9.69
C LEU A 121 7.77 -28.96 9.80
N ASP A 122 7.23 -28.79 11.00
CA ASP A 122 5.79 -28.82 11.21
C ASP A 122 5.14 -27.61 10.52
N ILE A 123 4.21 -27.88 9.60
CA ILE A 123 3.49 -26.86 8.82
C ILE A 123 2.57 -26.04 9.74
N ASP A 124 2.20 -26.60 10.90
CA ASP A 124 1.39 -25.94 11.92
C ASP A 124 2.22 -25.17 12.97
N ASP A 125 3.55 -25.10 12.81
CA ASP A 125 4.40 -24.31 13.70
C ASP A 125 3.99 -22.82 13.67
N PRO A 126 3.72 -22.20 14.84
CA PRO A 126 3.27 -20.81 14.93
C PRO A 126 4.31 -19.78 14.45
N GLU A 127 5.56 -20.13 14.18
CA GLU A 127 6.60 -19.25 13.65
C GLU A 127 6.80 -19.37 12.13
N VAL A 128 6.22 -20.40 11.50
CA VAL A 128 6.22 -20.58 10.05
C VAL A 128 5.14 -19.71 9.40
N LYS A 129 5.49 -19.04 8.29
CA LYS A 129 4.50 -18.26 7.52
C LYS A 129 3.57 -19.22 6.78
N ARG A 130 2.27 -19.18 7.08
CA ARG A 130 1.25 -19.85 6.25
C ARG A 130 1.28 -19.28 4.83
N VAL A 131 1.59 -20.11 3.84
CA VAL A 131 1.49 -19.74 2.43
C VAL A 131 0.01 -19.60 2.11
N THR A 132 -0.50 -18.37 2.17
CA THR A 132 -1.87 -18.09 1.75
C THR A 132 -1.85 -17.97 0.24
N GLN A 133 -2.33 -19.00 -0.48
CA GLN A 133 -2.59 -18.88 -1.91
C GLN A 133 -3.73 -17.88 -2.11
N VAL A 134 -3.38 -16.65 -2.49
CA VAL A 134 -4.35 -15.64 -2.91
C VAL A 134 -4.65 -15.88 -4.38
N HIS A 135 -5.75 -16.58 -4.67
CA HIS A 135 -6.23 -16.70 -6.04
C HIS A 135 -6.73 -15.33 -6.52
N PHE A 136 -5.99 -14.71 -7.43
CA PHE A 136 -6.37 -13.48 -8.09
C PHE A 136 -7.33 -13.81 -9.24
N ILE A 137 -8.63 -13.76 -8.98
CA ILE A 137 -9.63 -13.84 -10.05
C ILE A 137 -9.69 -12.45 -10.69
N GLN A 138 -9.04 -12.30 -11.85
CA GLN A 138 -9.23 -11.13 -12.70
C GLN A 138 -10.49 -11.33 -13.53
N ALA A 139 -11.66 -10.97 -12.99
CA ALA A 139 -12.87 -10.90 -13.78
C ALA A 139 -12.65 -9.86 -14.90
N GLN A 140 -12.50 -10.32 -16.14
CA GLN A 140 -12.54 -9.44 -17.31
C GLN A 140 -14.00 -9.09 -17.55
N GLU A 141 -14.51 -8.08 -16.84
CA GLU A 141 -15.72 -7.41 -17.32
C GLU A 141 -15.43 -6.85 -18.72
N PRO A 142 -16.30 -7.07 -19.72
CA PRO A 142 -16.11 -6.53 -21.04
C PRO A 142 -16.04 -5.01 -20.92
N LYS A 143 -14.85 -4.44 -21.17
CA LYS A 143 -14.65 -2.98 -21.13
C LYS A 143 -15.62 -2.33 -22.10
N ASN A 144 -16.62 -1.65 -21.56
CA ASN A 144 -17.62 -0.96 -22.37
C ASN A 144 -16.94 0.20 -23.13
N ALA A 145 -17.62 0.77 -24.13
CA ALA A 145 -17.07 1.87 -24.94
C ALA A 145 -16.65 3.08 -24.08
N THR A 146 -17.35 3.34 -22.98
CA THR A 146 -17.02 4.41 -22.04
C THR A 146 -15.71 4.13 -21.30
N ASP A 147 -15.48 2.90 -20.84
CA ASP A 147 -14.24 2.50 -20.17
C ASP A 147 -13.03 2.66 -21.11
N LYS A 148 -13.21 2.30 -22.39
CA LYS A 148 -12.21 2.53 -23.44
C LYS A 148 -11.90 4.02 -23.60
N LEU A 149 -12.92 4.87 -23.74
CA LEU A 149 -12.74 6.32 -23.83
C LEU A 149 -11.98 6.90 -22.62
N MET A 150 -12.37 6.48 -21.41
CA MET A 150 -11.80 6.98 -20.16
C MET A 150 -10.34 6.58 -19.96
N THR A 151 -9.90 5.47 -20.57
CA THR A 151 -8.52 4.96 -20.46
C THR A 151 -7.64 5.30 -21.66
N HIS A 152 -8.22 5.72 -22.78
CA HIS A 152 -7.50 6.03 -24.03
C HIS A 152 -6.51 7.19 -23.89
N TYR A 153 -6.86 8.25 -23.16
CA TYR A 153 -6.05 9.46 -23.08
C TYR A 153 -5.04 9.43 -21.94
N SER A 154 -3.83 9.93 -22.19
CA SER A 154 -2.76 10.09 -21.20
C SER A 154 -2.70 11.49 -20.57
N SER A 155 -3.57 12.42 -20.98
CA SER A 155 -3.62 13.81 -20.51
C SER A 155 -5.02 14.16 -20.04
N TRP A 156 -5.10 14.80 -18.87
CA TRP A 156 -6.35 15.27 -18.28
C TRP A 156 -7.10 16.25 -19.18
N THR A 157 -6.38 17.23 -19.75
CA THR A 157 -6.98 18.26 -20.60
C THR A 157 -7.50 17.66 -21.92
N LYS A 158 -6.75 16.73 -22.53
CA LYS A 158 -7.19 16.01 -23.73
C LYS A 158 -8.44 15.18 -23.47
N LEU A 159 -8.49 14.45 -22.35
CA LEU A 159 -9.67 13.69 -21.95
C LEU A 159 -10.88 14.60 -21.74
N LYS A 160 -10.74 15.70 -20.99
CA LYS A 160 -11.83 16.66 -20.77
C LYS A 160 -12.39 17.21 -22.07
N ARG A 161 -11.51 17.61 -23.01
CA ARG A 161 -11.93 18.09 -24.34
C ARG A 161 -12.69 17.03 -25.13
N ALA A 162 -12.21 15.79 -25.13
CA ALA A 162 -12.88 14.70 -25.82
C ALA A 162 -14.28 14.44 -25.23
N VAL A 163 -14.38 14.32 -23.89
CA VAL A 163 -15.67 14.12 -23.22
C VAL A 163 -16.61 15.31 -23.43
N ALA A 164 -16.11 16.55 -23.43
CA ALA A 164 -16.91 17.73 -23.73
C ALA A 164 -17.53 17.66 -25.13
N TRP A 165 -16.76 17.26 -26.14
CA TRP A 165 -17.27 17.05 -27.49
C TRP A 165 -18.33 15.94 -27.55
N PHE A 166 -18.11 14.82 -26.87
CA PHE A 166 -19.11 13.75 -26.80
C PHE A 166 -20.41 14.22 -26.11
N LEU A 167 -20.31 15.07 -25.09
CA LEU A 167 -21.48 15.63 -24.42
C LEU A 167 -22.26 16.58 -25.33
N LYS A 168 -21.57 17.47 -26.08
CA LYS A 168 -22.24 18.34 -27.07
C LYS A 168 -22.90 17.52 -28.17
N LEU A 169 -22.22 16.49 -28.68
CA LEU A 169 -22.79 15.59 -29.67
C LEU A 169 -24.04 14.89 -29.12
N LYS A 170 -23.98 14.39 -27.88
CA LYS A 170 -25.13 13.76 -27.20
C LYS A 170 -26.31 14.73 -27.06
N ASP A 171 -26.07 15.96 -26.60
CA ASP A 171 -27.12 16.95 -26.38
C ASP A 171 -27.78 17.34 -27.72
N LEU A 172 -26.97 17.51 -28.78
CA LEU A 172 -27.47 17.75 -30.13
C LEU A 172 -28.28 16.57 -30.71
N LEU A 173 -27.81 15.33 -30.54
CA LEU A 173 -28.57 14.14 -30.97
C LEU A 173 -29.92 14.04 -30.25
N LYS A 174 -29.99 14.44 -28.98
CA LYS A 174 -31.26 14.50 -28.23
C LYS A 174 -32.19 15.58 -28.78
N GLU A 175 -31.68 16.77 -29.09
CA GLU A 175 -32.47 17.83 -29.73
C GLU A 175 -33.01 17.41 -31.09
N LEU A 176 -32.18 16.78 -31.93
CA LEU A 176 -32.62 16.24 -33.22
C LEU A 176 -33.71 15.18 -33.04
N LYS A 177 -33.58 14.29 -32.06
CA LYS A 177 -34.61 13.30 -31.75
C LYS A 177 -35.92 13.95 -31.30
N ALA A 178 -35.86 14.98 -30.46
CA ALA A 178 -37.04 15.72 -30.01
C ALA A 178 -37.75 16.44 -31.17
N LYS A 179 -36.98 17.15 -32.01
CA LYS A 179 -37.51 17.82 -33.21
C LYS A 179 -38.12 16.84 -34.22
N ARG A 180 -37.56 15.63 -34.36
CA ARG A 180 -38.16 14.57 -35.20
C ARG A 180 -39.49 14.07 -34.62
N LYS A 181 -39.61 13.99 -33.30
CA LYS A 181 -40.87 13.62 -32.63
C LYS A 181 -41.95 14.68 -32.84
N GLU A 182 -41.57 15.95 -32.86
CA GLU A 182 -42.47 17.09 -33.15
C GLU A 182 -42.82 17.23 -34.64
N ARG A 183 -41.89 16.90 -35.55
CA ARG A 183 -42.03 16.99 -37.03
C ARG A 183 -42.62 15.74 -37.68
N ASN A 184 -43.39 14.92 -36.97
CA ASN A 184 -44.11 13.78 -37.57
C ASN A 184 -45.27 14.21 -38.52
N THR A 185 -45.30 15.47 -38.98
CA THR A 185 -46.31 16.02 -39.89
C THR A 185 -45.85 16.27 -41.33
N LEU A 186 -44.57 16.48 -41.67
CA LEU A 186 -44.18 16.66 -43.09
C LEU A 186 -42.75 16.19 -43.39
N ASN A 187 -42.64 15.43 -44.49
CA ASN A 187 -41.43 14.90 -45.13
C ASN A 187 -40.38 15.99 -45.36
N GLU A 188 -39.10 15.72 -45.06
CA GLU A 188 -37.96 16.24 -45.84
C GLU A 188 -36.60 15.69 -45.36
N GLU A 189 -35.75 15.31 -46.32
CA GLU A 189 -34.42 14.71 -46.17
C GLU A 189 -33.30 15.72 -45.80
N SER A 190 -33.64 16.97 -45.49
CA SER A 190 -32.70 18.12 -45.40
C SER A 190 -31.94 18.27 -44.06
N GLY A 191 -32.37 17.60 -42.99
CA GLY A 191 -31.88 17.87 -41.63
C GLY A 191 -30.41 17.50 -41.35
N MET A 192 -29.87 16.46 -42.00
CA MET A 192 -28.49 15.97 -41.73
C MET A 192 -27.41 16.89 -42.31
N SER A 193 -27.69 17.54 -43.44
CA SER A 193 -26.77 18.49 -44.09
C SER A 193 -26.67 19.79 -43.28
N GLN A 194 -27.82 20.31 -42.83
CA GLN A 194 -27.87 21.49 -41.97
C GLN A 194 -27.21 21.22 -40.59
N PHE A 195 -27.36 20.01 -40.05
CA PHE A 195 -26.65 19.55 -38.84
C PHE A 195 -25.13 19.65 -38.96
N LYS A 196 -24.54 19.13 -40.05
CA LYS A 196 -23.08 19.20 -40.26
C LYS A 196 -22.62 20.66 -40.30
N LYS A 197 -23.42 21.56 -40.87
CA LYS A 197 -23.12 22.98 -40.97
C LYS A 197 -23.14 23.68 -39.61
N THR A 198 -24.16 23.46 -38.79
CA THR A 198 -24.28 24.07 -37.44
C THR A 198 -23.22 23.52 -36.48
N PHE A 199 -22.99 22.20 -36.44
CA PHE A 199 -22.03 21.62 -35.51
C PHE A 199 -20.58 22.01 -35.82
N LYS A 200 -20.22 22.13 -37.11
CA LYS A 200 -18.86 22.50 -37.55
C LYS A 200 -18.45 23.93 -37.13
N GLY A 201 -19.42 24.81 -36.83
CA GLY A 201 -19.18 26.15 -36.29
C GLY A 201 -19.19 26.23 -34.76
N THR A 202 -19.40 25.13 -34.04
CA THR A 202 -19.41 25.15 -32.56
C THR A 202 -18.00 25.11 -31.99
N HIS A 203 -17.79 25.80 -30.87
CA HIS A 203 -16.55 25.76 -30.11
C HIS A 203 -16.81 25.22 -28.70
N LEU A 204 -15.79 24.67 -28.05
CA LEU A 204 -15.87 24.29 -26.64
C LEU A 204 -15.71 25.53 -25.76
N THR A 205 -16.63 25.74 -24.84
CA THR A 205 -16.54 26.79 -23.81
C THR A 205 -15.87 26.25 -22.53
N CYS A 206 -15.52 27.14 -21.60
CA CYS A 206 -15.06 26.74 -20.27
C CYS A 206 -16.14 25.94 -19.51
N GLU A 207 -17.41 26.30 -19.69
CA GLU A 207 -18.54 25.58 -19.09
C GLU A 207 -18.66 24.15 -19.63
N ASP A 208 -18.45 23.95 -20.94
CA ASP A 208 -18.43 22.61 -21.55
C ASP A 208 -17.34 21.73 -20.90
N LEU A 209 -16.16 22.31 -20.61
CA LEU A 209 -15.07 21.60 -19.96
C LEU A 209 -15.36 21.30 -18.48
N THR A 210 -16.04 22.19 -17.77
CA THR A 210 -16.48 21.97 -16.38
C THR A 210 -17.55 20.89 -16.29
N LYS A 211 -18.51 20.88 -17.22
CA LYS A 211 -19.51 19.82 -17.36
C LYS A 211 -18.86 18.48 -17.68
N ALA A 212 -17.90 18.46 -18.60
CA ALA A 212 -17.14 17.26 -18.92
C ALA A 212 -16.34 16.71 -17.73
N GLU A 213 -15.68 17.59 -16.99
CA GLU A 213 -14.98 17.23 -15.75
C GLU A 213 -15.92 16.56 -14.74
N THR A 214 -17.07 17.19 -14.52
CA THR A 214 -18.12 16.69 -13.62
C THR A 214 -18.58 15.28 -14.03
N GLU A 215 -18.83 15.04 -15.32
CA GLU A 215 -19.25 13.73 -15.81
C GLU A 215 -18.15 12.66 -15.70
N ILE A 216 -16.87 13.03 -15.92
CA ILE A 216 -15.74 12.12 -15.72
C ILE A 216 -15.62 11.71 -14.24
N VAL A 217 -15.81 12.66 -13.32
CA VAL A 217 -15.82 12.39 -11.88
C VAL A 217 -16.97 11.46 -11.51
N LYS A 218 -18.20 11.76 -11.97
CA LYS A 218 -19.37 10.89 -11.74
C LYS A 218 -19.13 9.47 -12.22
N TYR A 219 -18.53 9.31 -13.40
CA TYR A 219 -18.14 8.01 -13.92
C TYR A 219 -17.19 7.29 -12.95
N CYS A 220 -16.13 7.94 -12.48
CA CYS A 220 -15.19 7.34 -11.52
C CYS A 220 -15.87 6.92 -10.21
N GLN A 221 -16.78 7.74 -9.72
CA GLN A 221 -17.51 7.47 -8.48
C GLN A 221 -18.48 6.30 -8.65
N LYS A 222 -19.16 6.19 -9.80
CA LYS A 222 -20.00 5.02 -10.11
C LYS A 222 -19.18 3.74 -10.15
N GLN A 223 -18.00 3.77 -10.77
CA GLN A 223 -17.15 2.59 -10.88
C GLN A 223 -16.66 2.08 -9.51
N ARG A 224 -16.33 2.97 -8.57
CA ARG A 224 -15.71 2.56 -7.29
C ARG A 224 -16.62 2.61 -6.07
N PHE A 225 -17.58 3.52 -6.07
CA PHE A 225 -18.39 3.88 -4.91
C PHE A 225 -19.89 3.70 -5.17
N ILE A 226 -20.29 2.75 -6.04
CA ILE A 226 -21.70 2.52 -6.38
C ILE A 226 -22.57 2.28 -5.15
N LYS A 227 -22.10 1.46 -4.20
CA LYS A 227 -22.82 1.17 -2.95
C LYS A 227 -23.01 2.42 -2.09
N ASP A 228 -21.97 3.26 -2.00
CA ASP A 228 -22.02 4.52 -1.26
C ASP A 228 -22.94 5.54 -1.95
N LEU A 229 -22.93 5.59 -3.28
CA LEU A 229 -23.81 6.47 -4.07
C LEU A 229 -25.29 6.11 -3.89
N VAL A 230 -25.64 4.82 -3.90
CA VAL A 230 -27.02 4.36 -3.66
C VAL A 230 -27.46 4.75 -2.26
N MET A 231 -26.65 4.45 -1.23
CA MET A 231 -26.95 4.82 0.15
C MET A 231 -27.09 6.35 0.35
N LEU A 232 -26.27 7.16 -0.32
CA LEU A 232 -26.40 8.61 -0.27
C LEU A 232 -27.66 9.13 -0.95
N LYS A 233 -28.12 8.50 -2.03
CA LYS A 233 -29.38 8.88 -2.69
C LYS A 233 -30.60 8.55 -1.84
N GLU A 234 -30.61 7.37 -1.22
CA GLU A 234 -31.77 6.86 -0.48
C GLU A 234 -31.84 7.38 0.96
N HIS A 235 -30.70 7.48 1.62
CA HIS A 235 -30.63 7.73 3.07
C HIS A 235 -29.80 8.96 3.45
N GLN A 236 -29.30 9.71 2.46
CA GLN A 236 -28.43 10.88 2.64
C GLN A 236 -27.16 10.60 3.49
N ARG A 237 -26.81 9.33 3.71
CA ARG A 237 -25.66 8.91 4.52
C ARG A 237 -25.06 7.60 3.99
N VAL A 238 -23.76 7.45 4.13
CA VAL A 238 -23.05 6.18 3.85
C VAL A 238 -22.98 5.28 5.08
N LYS A 239 -22.77 3.97 4.86
CA LYS A 239 -22.60 3.00 5.96
C LYS A 239 -21.35 3.29 6.79
N LYS A 240 -21.39 3.02 8.10
CA LYS A 240 -20.23 3.16 9.01
C LYS A 240 -19.00 2.33 8.58
N SER A 241 -19.22 1.22 7.88
CA SER A 241 -18.17 0.37 7.32
C SER A 241 -17.53 0.91 6.04
N SER A 242 -18.09 1.97 5.43
CA SER A 242 -17.54 2.57 4.22
C SER A 242 -16.23 3.29 4.51
N SER A 243 -15.27 3.15 3.60
CA SER A 243 -14.03 3.93 3.62
C SER A 243 -14.24 5.44 3.56
N LEU A 244 -15.41 5.88 3.10
CA LEU A 244 -15.78 7.29 2.96
C LEU A 244 -16.53 7.82 4.18
N TYR A 245 -16.95 7.00 5.14
CA TYR A 245 -17.79 7.42 6.26
C TYR A 245 -17.22 8.61 7.05
N LYS A 246 -15.91 8.59 7.33
CA LYS A 246 -15.23 9.67 8.06
C LYS A 246 -15.17 11.00 7.30
N LEU A 247 -15.41 10.99 6.00
CA LEU A 247 -15.45 12.19 5.16
C LEU A 247 -16.83 12.86 5.17
N ASN A 248 -17.81 12.27 5.86
CA ASN A 248 -19.19 12.71 5.89
C ASN A 248 -19.70 13.13 4.49
N PRO A 249 -19.64 12.22 3.50
CA PRO A 249 -19.82 12.58 2.10
C PRO A 249 -21.25 13.08 1.84
N VAL A 250 -21.37 14.07 0.97
CA VAL A 250 -22.63 14.65 0.52
C VAL A 250 -22.78 14.47 -0.99
N LEU A 251 -24.02 14.39 -1.46
CA LEU A 251 -24.32 14.30 -2.89
C LEU A 251 -24.83 15.66 -3.37
N GLN A 252 -24.09 16.31 -4.29
CA GLN A 252 -24.46 17.58 -4.89
C GLN A 252 -24.32 17.47 -6.40
N ASP A 253 -25.36 17.83 -7.15
CA ASP A 253 -25.42 17.73 -8.63
C ASP A 253 -25.02 16.34 -9.16
N GLY A 254 -25.29 15.30 -8.37
CA GLY A 254 -24.93 13.91 -8.66
C GLY A 254 -23.45 13.56 -8.48
N VAL A 255 -22.64 14.46 -7.92
CA VAL A 255 -21.23 14.24 -7.54
C VAL A 255 -21.14 14.03 -6.03
N MET A 256 -20.42 12.99 -5.62
CA MET A 256 -20.07 12.78 -4.22
C MET A 256 -18.94 13.73 -3.82
N ARG A 257 -19.20 14.59 -2.85
CA ARG A 257 -18.25 15.59 -2.33
C ARG A 257 -17.97 15.34 -0.85
N VAL A 258 -16.83 15.81 -0.38
CA VAL A 258 -16.51 15.80 1.06
C VAL A 258 -17.46 16.75 1.77
N GLY A 259 -18.09 16.29 2.85
CA GLY A 259 -18.90 17.14 3.72
C GLY A 259 -18.20 17.41 5.06
N GLY A 260 -18.93 18.01 5.99
CA GLY A 260 -18.44 18.31 7.34
C GLY A 260 -17.99 19.76 7.54
N ARG A 261 -17.02 19.98 8.43
CA ARG A 261 -16.73 21.29 9.05
C ARG A 261 -16.33 22.41 8.06
N LEU A 262 -15.75 22.05 6.90
CA LEU A 262 -15.36 23.01 5.86
C LEU A 262 -16.57 23.64 5.14
N SER A 263 -17.76 23.05 5.24
CA SER A 263 -18.99 23.66 4.68
C SER A 263 -19.35 25.01 5.33
N ARG A 264 -18.81 25.30 6.52
CA ARG A 264 -19.11 26.52 7.30
C ARG A 264 -18.05 27.63 7.18
N THR A 265 -16.99 27.44 6.40
CA THR A 265 -15.87 28.40 6.28
C THR A 265 -16.04 29.33 5.07
N ALA A 266 -15.59 30.59 5.12
CA ALA A 266 -15.66 31.53 3.99
C ALA A 266 -14.61 31.24 2.89
N MET A 267 -14.73 30.09 2.21
CA MET A 267 -13.88 29.67 1.08
C MET A 267 -14.70 29.44 -0.20
N PRO A 268 -14.10 29.37 -1.39
CA PRO A 268 -14.80 28.94 -2.60
C PRO A 268 -15.42 27.56 -2.44
N ASP A 269 -16.61 27.33 -2.98
CA ASP A 269 -17.39 26.11 -2.75
C ASP A 269 -16.67 24.83 -3.23
N ASP A 270 -15.91 24.92 -4.32
CA ASP A 270 -15.07 23.82 -4.80
C ASP A 270 -13.97 23.40 -3.79
N SER A 271 -13.45 24.37 -3.02
CA SER A 271 -12.48 24.13 -1.95
C SER A 271 -13.14 23.64 -0.66
N LYS A 272 -14.39 24.04 -0.40
CA LYS A 272 -15.17 23.57 0.76
C LYS A 272 -15.63 22.12 0.59
N GLN A 273 -16.02 21.76 -0.62
CA GLN A 273 -16.69 20.50 -0.95
C GLN A 273 -15.98 19.83 -2.12
N GLN A 274 -14.74 19.42 -1.90
CA GLN A 274 -13.94 18.77 -2.93
C GLN A 274 -14.64 17.50 -3.43
N ALA A 275 -14.61 17.29 -4.75
CA ALA A 275 -15.14 16.08 -5.34
C ALA A 275 -14.28 14.86 -4.98
N ILE A 276 -14.92 13.78 -4.53
CA ILE A 276 -14.21 12.58 -4.08
C ILE A 276 -13.77 11.76 -5.29
N LEU A 277 -12.46 11.49 -5.39
CA LEU A 277 -11.88 10.63 -6.43
C LEU A 277 -11.30 9.34 -5.82
N PRO A 278 -11.46 8.19 -6.49
CA PRO A 278 -10.89 6.94 -6.01
C PRO A 278 -9.37 6.97 -6.05
N ARG A 279 -8.72 6.43 -5.00
CA ARG A 279 -7.25 6.37 -4.90
C ARG A 279 -6.57 5.70 -6.08
N VAL A 280 -7.16 4.61 -6.57
CA VAL A 280 -6.61 3.78 -7.64
C VAL A 280 -7.54 3.89 -8.84
N SER A 281 -7.22 4.82 -9.73
CA SER A 281 -7.90 5.00 -11.01
C SER A 281 -6.95 5.67 -12.01
N HIS A 282 -7.12 5.36 -13.29
CA HIS A 282 -6.41 6.06 -14.38
C HIS A 282 -6.70 7.56 -14.34
N ILE A 283 -7.95 7.95 -14.07
CA ILE A 283 -8.34 9.36 -13.98
C ILE A 283 -7.60 10.09 -12.86
N THR A 284 -7.48 9.46 -11.68
CA THR A 284 -6.70 10.02 -10.56
C THR A 284 -5.24 10.23 -10.95
N ARG A 285 -4.67 9.32 -11.75
CA ARG A 285 -3.31 9.48 -12.30
C ARG A 285 -3.23 10.65 -13.28
N LEU A 286 -4.22 10.84 -14.16
CA LEU A 286 -4.28 11.97 -15.08
C LEU A 286 -4.37 13.31 -14.34
N VAL A 287 -5.19 13.38 -13.30
CA VAL A 287 -5.34 14.59 -12.45
C VAL A 287 -4.02 14.91 -11.74
N LEU A 288 -3.37 13.90 -11.15
CA LEU A 288 -2.06 14.09 -10.51
C LEU A 288 -0.99 14.54 -11.51
N GLY A 289 -0.99 13.98 -12.73
CA GLY A 289 -0.09 14.40 -13.79
C GLY A 289 -0.33 15.83 -14.24
N HIS A 290 -1.59 16.22 -14.43
CA HIS A 290 -1.92 17.60 -14.77
C HIS A 290 -1.46 18.59 -13.72
N ILE A 291 -1.70 18.29 -12.43
CA ILE A 291 -1.27 19.14 -11.33
C ILE A 291 0.25 19.22 -11.25
N HIS A 292 0.93 18.08 -11.42
CA HIS A 292 2.38 18.03 -11.49
C HIS A 292 2.94 18.95 -12.59
N ASP A 293 2.35 18.90 -13.79
CA ASP A 293 2.81 19.67 -14.94
C ASP A 293 2.59 21.18 -14.78
N VAL A 294 1.53 21.60 -14.07
CA VAL A 294 1.28 23.02 -13.76
C VAL A 294 2.02 23.51 -12.52
N THR A 295 2.64 22.61 -11.73
CA THR A 295 3.49 22.95 -10.59
C THR A 295 4.86 22.28 -10.64
N PRO A 296 5.71 22.55 -11.66
CA PRO A 296 6.92 21.77 -11.93
C PRO A 296 7.97 21.80 -10.80
N GLN A 297 8.02 22.92 -10.05
CA GLN A 297 9.00 23.17 -8.99
C GLN A 297 8.44 22.91 -7.59
N ALA A 298 7.17 22.55 -7.48
CA ALA A 298 6.50 22.51 -6.20
C ALA A 298 6.60 21.12 -5.58
N GLY A 299 7.12 21.06 -4.35
CA GLY A 299 7.25 19.81 -3.62
C GLY A 299 5.90 19.09 -3.41
N ARG A 300 5.97 17.82 -2.99
CA ARG A 300 4.80 16.95 -2.77
C ARG A 300 3.64 17.61 -2.02
N ASN A 301 3.94 18.39 -0.98
CA ASN A 301 2.93 19.04 -0.15
C ASN A 301 2.16 20.11 -0.93
N HIS A 302 2.82 20.85 -1.82
CA HIS A 302 2.17 21.82 -2.68
C HIS A 302 1.25 21.15 -3.70
N MET A 303 1.71 20.08 -4.35
CA MET A 303 0.83 19.30 -5.23
C MET A 303 -0.43 18.82 -4.51
N LEU A 304 -0.30 18.35 -3.26
CA LEU A 304 -1.44 17.91 -2.46
C LEU A 304 -2.39 19.06 -2.10
N ALA A 305 -1.85 20.24 -1.82
CA ALA A 305 -2.66 21.43 -1.59
C ALA A 305 -3.47 21.78 -2.86
N GLN A 306 -2.84 21.75 -4.04
CA GLN A 306 -3.49 21.99 -5.32
C GLN A 306 -4.57 20.95 -5.65
N VAL A 307 -4.28 19.66 -5.41
CA VAL A 307 -5.30 18.60 -5.51
C VAL A 307 -6.50 18.93 -4.64
N ARG A 308 -6.27 19.31 -3.38
CA ARG A 308 -7.32 19.64 -2.40
C ARG A 308 -8.07 20.93 -2.67
N GLN A 309 -7.71 21.72 -3.67
CA GLN A 309 -8.58 22.83 -4.08
C GLN A 309 -9.84 22.34 -4.79
N ARG A 310 -9.81 21.12 -5.38
CA ARG A 310 -10.91 20.63 -6.24
C ARG A 310 -11.29 19.17 -5.97
N PHE A 311 -10.33 18.36 -5.56
CA PHE A 311 -10.49 16.91 -5.41
C PHE A 311 -10.02 16.41 -4.05
N TRP A 312 -10.77 15.46 -3.50
CA TRP A 312 -10.35 14.70 -2.34
C TRP A 312 -10.08 13.25 -2.73
N ILE A 313 -8.82 12.83 -2.64
CA ILE A 313 -8.40 11.46 -2.91
C ILE A 313 -8.12 10.78 -1.56
N PRO A 314 -8.88 9.73 -1.17
CA PRO A 314 -8.56 8.95 0.02
C PRO A 314 -7.13 8.39 -0.07
N GLY A 315 -6.29 8.73 0.90
CA GLY A 315 -4.86 8.37 0.85
C GLY A 315 -4.06 9.11 -0.23
N ALA A 316 -4.42 10.36 -0.54
CA ALA A 316 -3.76 11.23 -1.52
C ALA A 316 -2.23 11.21 -1.40
N ASN A 317 -1.68 11.32 -0.17
CA ASN A 317 -0.25 11.23 0.10
C ASN A 317 0.43 10.03 -0.56
N GLY A 318 -0.18 8.83 -0.39
CA GLY A 318 0.35 7.61 -0.96
C GLY A 318 0.17 7.54 -2.48
N ALA A 319 -0.92 8.09 -3.01
CA ALA A 319 -1.15 8.17 -4.45
C ALA A 319 -0.13 9.11 -5.13
N THR A 320 0.11 10.29 -4.56
CA THR A 320 1.10 11.27 -5.04
C THR A 320 2.51 10.70 -4.95
N ARG A 321 2.88 10.05 -3.84
CA ARG A 321 4.20 9.39 -3.72
C ARG A 321 4.39 8.33 -4.81
N ARG A 322 3.38 7.48 -5.04
CA ARG A 322 3.44 6.46 -6.10
C ARG A 322 3.55 7.07 -7.48
N PHE A 323 2.84 8.17 -7.75
CA PHE A 323 2.93 8.92 -8.99
C PHE A 323 4.35 9.48 -9.20
N LEU A 324 4.89 10.23 -8.24
CA LEU A 324 6.22 10.83 -8.31
C LEU A 324 7.33 9.79 -8.44
N SER A 325 7.22 8.65 -7.74
CA SER A 325 8.19 7.54 -7.86
C SER A 325 8.26 6.92 -9.26
N LYS A 326 7.30 7.22 -10.15
CA LYS A 326 7.28 6.77 -11.54
C LYS A 326 7.59 7.90 -12.53
N CYS A 327 7.69 9.14 -12.07
CA CYS A 327 7.98 10.29 -12.90
C CYS A 327 9.48 10.34 -13.22
N VAL A 328 9.83 10.32 -14.50
CA VAL A 328 11.23 10.35 -14.96
C VAL A 328 11.90 11.66 -14.53
N THR A 329 11.20 12.80 -14.68
CA THR A 329 11.73 14.11 -14.30
C THR A 329 12.02 14.19 -12.81
N CYS A 330 11.10 13.74 -11.95
CA CYS A 330 11.32 13.74 -10.51
C CYS A 330 12.45 12.80 -10.08
N LYS A 331 12.58 11.64 -10.73
CA LYS A 331 13.68 10.70 -10.44
C LYS A 331 15.06 11.28 -10.76
N LYS A 332 15.16 12.15 -11.76
CA LYS A 332 16.42 12.82 -12.12
C LYS A 332 16.80 13.94 -11.13
N LEU A 333 15.84 14.46 -10.37
CA LEU A 333 16.00 15.57 -9.44
C LEU A 333 16.12 15.12 -7.96
N GLN A 334 16.08 13.81 -7.70
CA GLN A 334 16.18 13.19 -6.37
C GLN A 334 17.57 12.60 -6.15
#